data_AF-A0A6J0CUR9-F1
#
_entry.id   AF-A0A6J0CUR9-F1
#
_cell.length_a   1.000
_cell.length_b   1.000
_cell.length_c   1.000
_cell.angle_alpha   90.00
_cell.angle_beta   90.00
_cell.angle_gamma   90.00
#
_symmetry.space_group_name_H-M   'P 1'
#
loop_
_entity.id
_entity.type
_entity.pdbx_description
1 polymer ?
#
loop_
_entity_poly.entity_id
_entity_poly.type
_entity_poly.pdbx_seq_one_letter_code
_entity_poly.pdbx_strand_id
1 'polypeptide(L)'
;MECYQVPVTYQNALSGGAPYYFAAELPPGNLPEPAPFTVGDNRTYKGFWNPPLAPRKGYNIYFQAMSSVEKETKTQCVRIATKGKRFGLLFWFGL
;
A
#
# COMPACT_ATOMS: atom_id res chain seq x y z
N MET A 1 4.93 13.32 8.75
CA MET A 1 3.74 12.71 8.10
C MET A 1 3.30 11.58 8.98
N GLU A 2 2.04 11.58 9.40
CA GLU A 2 1.49 10.59 10.34
C GLU A 2 1.02 9.34 9.58
N CYS A 3 1.22 8.17 10.17
CA CYS A 3 0.81 6.89 9.59
C CYS A 3 -0.71 6.74 9.54
N TYR A 4 -1.22 5.90 8.65
CA TYR A 4 -2.65 5.66 8.50
C TYR A 4 -3.15 4.74 9.61
N GLN A 5 -3.91 5.30 10.57
CA GLN A 5 -4.37 4.57 11.76
C GLN A 5 -5.63 3.74 11.51
N VAL A 6 -6.52 4.22 10.64
CA VAL A 6 -7.80 3.56 10.36
C VAL A 6 -7.67 2.76 9.07
N PRO A 7 -7.85 1.42 9.09
CA PRO A 7 -7.85 0.64 7.87
C PRO A 7 -9.02 1.02 6.96
N VAL A 8 -8.73 1.24 5.67
CA VAL A 8 -9.74 1.56 4.65
C VAL A 8 -9.60 0.60 3.49
N THR A 9 -10.68 -0.10 3.14
CA THR A 9 -10.71 -0.99 1.96
C THR A 9 -10.68 -0.17 0.67
N TYR A 10 -10.27 -0.80 -0.43
CA TYR A 10 -10.25 -0.11 -1.73
C TYR A 10 -11.63 0.42 -2.14
N GLN A 11 -12.70 -0.36 -1.97
CA GLN A 11 -14.06 0.07 -2.25
C GLN A 11 -14.47 1.29 -1.42
N ASN A 12 -14.18 1.28 -0.10
CA ASN A 12 -14.51 2.39 0.77
C ASN A 12 -13.68 3.64 0.45
N ALA A 13 -12.44 3.47 0.02
CA ALA A 13 -11.62 4.60 -0.43
C ALA A 13 -12.17 5.23 -1.72
N LEU A 14 -12.67 4.41 -2.65
CA LEU A 14 -13.29 4.91 -3.88
C LEU A 14 -14.63 5.61 -3.63
N SER A 15 -15.52 5.02 -2.82
CA SER A 15 -16.84 5.58 -2.55
C SER A 15 -16.79 6.77 -1.59
N GLY A 16 -15.95 6.69 -0.56
CA GLY A 16 -15.80 7.72 0.47
C GLY A 16 -14.77 8.79 0.14
N GLY A 17 -14.06 8.69 -0.99
CA GLY A 17 -13.04 9.67 -1.41
C GLY A 17 -11.79 9.69 -0.53
N ALA A 18 -11.49 8.61 0.21
CA ALA A 18 -10.30 8.55 1.05
C ALA A 18 -9.02 8.60 0.19
N PRO A 19 -7.97 9.31 0.62
CA PRO A 19 -6.74 9.47 -0.17
C PRO A 19 -5.83 8.24 -0.13
N TYR A 20 -6.18 7.21 0.64
CA TYR A 20 -5.42 5.98 0.83
C TYR A 20 -6.37 4.77 0.94
N TYR A 21 -5.81 3.58 0.73
CA TYR A 21 -6.45 2.30 1.03
C TYR A 21 -5.37 1.32 1.47
N PHE A 22 -5.78 0.32 2.24
CA PHE A 22 -4.92 -0.78 2.64
C PHE A 22 -5.01 -1.86 1.57
N ALA A 23 -3.84 -2.29 1.07
CA ALA A 23 -3.72 -3.31 0.04
C ALA A 23 -3.45 -4.70 0.61
N ALA A 24 -2.95 -4.77 1.85
CA ALA A 24 -2.70 -6.00 2.56
C ALA A 24 -2.63 -5.77 4.06
N GLU A 25 -3.01 -6.80 4.82
CA GLU A 25 -2.56 -6.97 6.20
C GLU A 25 -1.70 -8.24 6.26
N LEU A 26 -0.46 -8.07 6.72
CA LEU A 26 0.50 -9.15 6.85
C LEU A 26 0.59 -9.49 8.35
N PRO A 27 0.19 -10.70 8.77
CA PRO A 27 0.28 -11.05 10.17
C PRO A 27 1.75 -11.07 10.60
N PRO A 28 2.07 -10.72 11.86
CA PRO A 28 3.40 -10.95 12.41
C PRO A 28 3.65 -12.46 12.42
N GLY A 29 4.41 -12.95 11.44
CA GLY A 29 4.84 -14.34 11.36
C GLY A 29 6.25 -14.47 11.94
N ASN A 30 6.51 -15.58 12.64
CA ASN A 30 7.86 -16.15 12.61
C ASN A 30 8.06 -16.61 11.17
N LEU A 31 8.62 -15.77 10.30
CA LEU A 31 8.85 -16.10 8.90
C LEU A 31 10.20 -16.83 8.79
N PRO A 32 10.24 -18.17 8.69
CA PRO A 32 11.47 -18.89 8.35
C PRO A 32 11.93 -18.53 6.94
N GLU A 33 11.01 -18.12 6.05
CA GLU A 33 11.30 -17.67 4.69
C GLU A 33 10.57 -16.36 4.34
N PRO A 34 11.11 -15.55 3.40
CA PRO A 34 10.50 -14.31 2.97
C PRO A 34 9.10 -14.54 2.37
N ALA A 35 8.10 -13.78 2.83
CA ALA A 35 6.78 -13.75 2.19
C ALA A 35 6.74 -12.63 1.14
N PRO A 36 6.87 -12.92 -0.16
CA PRO A 36 6.83 -11.89 -1.19
C PRO A 36 5.43 -11.27 -1.26
N PHE A 37 5.39 -9.95 -1.40
CA PHE A 37 4.17 -9.18 -1.63
C PHE A 37 4.39 -8.26 -2.83
N THR A 38 3.45 -8.27 -3.77
CA THR A 38 3.51 -7.44 -4.98
C THR A 38 2.35 -6.47 -4.98
N VAL A 39 2.61 -5.16 -4.97
CA VAL A 39 1.54 -4.16 -5.02
C VAL A 39 0.83 -4.20 -6.39
N GLY A 40 -0.49 -4.31 -6.38
CA GLY A 40 -1.34 -4.36 -7.57
C GLY A 40 -1.41 -5.72 -8.27
N ASP A 41 -1.13 -6.81 -7.56
CA ASP A 41 -1.19 -8.18 -8.10
C ASP A 41 -2.60 -8.81 -8.16
N ASN A 42 -3.63 -8.03 -7.81
CA ASN A 42 -5.03 -8.43 -7.82
C ASN A 42 -5.39 -9.54 -6.82
N ARG A 43 -4.57 -9.78 -5.79
CA ARG A 43 -4.87 -10.76 -4.73
C ARG A 43 -5.51 -10.10 -3.51
N THR A 44 -6.09 -10.91 -2.63
CA THR A 44 -6.61 -10.45 -1.33
C THR A 44 -5.74 -10.99 -0.21
N TYR A 45 -5.28 -10.09 0.64
CA TYR A 45 -4.39 -10.38 1.78
C TYR A 45 -5.10 -10.00 3.07
N LYS A 46 -5.50 -11.02 3.85
CA LYS A 46 -6.20 -10.85 5.15
C LYS A 46 -7.35 -9.84 5.10
N GLY A 47 -8.21 -9.96 4.07
CA GLY A 47 -9.40 -9.12 3.90
C GLY A 47 -9.18 -7.84 3.11
N PHE A 48 -7.93 -7.46 2.80
CA PHE A 48 -7.63 -6.32 1.95
C PHE A 48 -7.34 -6.77 0.52
N TRP A 49 -8.17 -6.32 -0.42
CA TRP A 49 -7.93 -6.52 -1.84
C TRP A 49 -6.84 -5.57 -2.35
N ASN A 50 -5.91 -6.10 -3.13
CA ASN A 50 -4.78 -5.41 -3.73
C ASN A 50 -5.00 -5.21 -5.25
N PRO A 51 -5.89 -4.28 -5.65
CA PRO A 51 -6.30 -4.14 -7.05
C PRO A 51 -5.15 -3.69 -7.95
N PRO A 52 -5.17 -4.03 -9.24
CA PRO A 52 -4.24 -3.49 -10.22
C PRO A 52 -4.14 -1.95 -10.15
N LEU A 53 -2.92 -1.44 -10.05
CA LEU A 53 -2.70 0.01 -9.98
C LEU A 53 -3.08 0.68 -11.30
N ALA A 54 -3.97 1.67 -11.25
CA ALA A 54 -4.44 2.38 -12.43
C ALA A 54 -3.26 2.99 -13.23
N PRO A 55 -3.17 2.78 -14.56
CA PRO A 55 -2.00 3.17 -15.35
C PRO A 55 -1.61 4.65 -15.27
N ARG A 56 -2.60 5.54 -15.17
CA ARG A 56 -2.41 7.00 -15.16
C ARG A 56 -2.53 7.64 -13.77
N LYS A 57 -2.62 6.84 -12.71
CA LYS A 57 -2.66 7.32 -11.33
C LYS A 57 -1.29 7.15 -10.68
N GLY A 58 -0.88 8.18 -9.96
CA GLY A 58 0.33 8.17 -9.15
C GLY A 58 0.01 7.63 -7.77
N TYR A 59 0.92 6.83 -7.20
CA TYR A 59 0.74 6.20 -5.89
C TYR A 59 1.99 6.39 -5.06
N ASN A 60 1.83 6.76 -3.80
CA ASN A 60 2.85 6.58 -2.78
C ASN A 60 2.52 5.28 -2.03
N ILE A 61 3.51 4.40 -1.91
CA ILE A 61 3.35 3.08 -1.30
C ILE A 61 4.07 3.12 0.04
N TYR A 62 3.29 2.90 1.10
CA TYR A 62 3.77 2.90 2.46
C TYR A 62 3.72 1.48 3.02
N PHE A 63 4.76 1.10 3.72
CA PHE A 63 4.75 -0.06 4.61
C PHE A 63 4.59 0.47 6.04
N GLN A 64 3.68 -0.13 6.81
CA GLN A 64 3.49 0.23 8.21
C GLN A 64 3.51 -0.99 9.11
N ALA A 65 4.17 -0.85 10.25
CA ALA A 65 4.23 -1.84 11.31
C ALA A 65 3.46 -1.30 12.53
N MET A 66 2.63 -2.16 13.10
CA MET A 66 1.84 -1.87 14.30
C MET A 66 2.28 -2.82 15.41
N SER A 67 2.56 -2.27 16.59
CA SER A 67 2.87 -3.03 17.79
C SER A 67 1.93 -2.60 18.90
N SER A 68 1.36 -3.56 19.61
CA SER A 68 0.43 -3.31 20.71
C SER A 68 0.94 -3.97 22.00
N VAL A 69 1.11 -3.18 23.06
CA VAL A 69 1.52 -3.64 24.40
C VAL A 69 0.62 -2.97 25.42
N GLU A 70 0.01 -3.74 26.31
CA GLU A 70 -0.76 -3.24 27.47
C GLU A 70 -1.74 -2.08 27.15
N LYS A 71 -2.41 -2.17 25.99
CA LYS A 71 -3.37 -1.20 25.40
C LYS A 71 -2.77 0.01 24.67
N GLU A 72 -1.46 0.20 24.69
CA GLU A 72 -0.80 1.15 23.80
C GLU A 72 -0.56 0.51 22.44
N THR A 73 -0.99 1.17 21.37
CA THR A 73 -0.64 0.77 19.99
C THR A 73 0.27 1.83 19.39
N LYS A 74 1.44 1.40 18.94
CA LYS A 74 2.41 2.23 18.23
C LYS A 74 2.44 1.83 16.77
N THR A 75 2.27 2.81 15.90
CA THR A 75 2.31 2.64 14.45
C THR A 75 3.51 3.39 13.89
N GLN A 76 4.37 2.69 13.16
CA GLN A 76 5.43 3.30 12.36
C GLN A 76 5.22 2.99 10.89
N CYS A 77 5.56 3.93 10.02
CA CYS A 77 5.37 3.79 8.59
C CYS A 77 6.52 4.42 7.82
N VAL A 78 6.87 3.81 6.70
CA VAL A 78 7.90 4.28 5.79
C VAL A 78 7.39 4.20 4.35
N ARG A 79 7.70 5.21 3.54
CA ARG A 79 7.42 5.17 2.11
C ARG A 79 8.46 4.27 1.45
N ILE A 80 8.02 3.14 0.92
CA ILE A 80 8.90 2.14 0.30
C ILE A 80 9.01 2.29 -1.21
N ALA A 81 8.01 2.91 -1.85
CA ALA A 81 8.02 3.11 -3.29
C ALA A 81 7.06 4.23 -3.73
N THR A 82 7.25 4.72 -4.95
CA THR A 82 6.34 5.64 -5.63
C THR A 82 6.12 5.18 -7.06
N LYS A 83 4.85 5.01 -7.46
CA LYS A 83 4.47 4.88 -8.87
C LYS A 83 4.18 6.28 -9.41
N GLY A 84 5.03 6.77 -10.32
CA GLY A 84 4.79 8.04 -11.00
C GLY A 84 3.58 7.98 -11.95
N LYS A 85 2.91 9.12 -12.15
CA LYS A 85 1.95 9.25 -13.25
C LYS A 85 2.75 9.26 -14.55
N ARG A 86 2.54 8.25 -15.41
CA ARG A 86 2.96 8.38 -16.81
C ARG A 86 1.99 9.36 -17.48
N PHE A 87 2.33 10.65 -17.45
CA PHE A 87 1.87 11.57 -18.47
C PHE A 87 2.66 11.21 -19.73
N GLY A 88 1.99 11.07 -20.87
CA GLY A 88 2.64 10.72 -22.12
C GLY A 88 3.68 11.77 -22.51
N LEU A 89 4.93 11.54 -22.12
CA LEU A 89 6.12 12.04 -22.77
C LEU A 89 7.00 10.82 -22.95
N LEU A 90 6.83 10.16 -24.10
CA LEU A 90 7.87 9.35 -24.69
C LEU A 90 9.04 10.31 -24.94
N PHE A 91 9.97 10.43 -24.00
CA PHE A 91 11.30 10.91 -24.36
C PHE A 91 12.02 9.73 -24.99
N TRP A 92 11.80 9.57 -26.29
CA TRP A 92 12.74 8.88 -27.15
C TRP A 92 13.95 9.81 -27.28
N PHE A 93 14.94 9.66 -26.40
CA PHE A 93 16.29 10.11 -26.73
C PHE A 93 17.04 8.88 -27.23
N GLY A 94 17.01 8.72 -28.55
CA GLY A 94 18.15 8.14 -29.25
C GLY A 94 19.32 9.11 -29.09
N LEU A 95 20.38 8.60 -28.47
CA LEU A 95 21.78 8.86 -28.80
C LEU A 95 22.47 7.50 -28.78
#